data_AF-A0A7I7R986-F1
#
_entry.id   AF-A0A7I7R986-F1
#
_cell.length_a   1.000
_cell.length_b   1.000
_cell.length_c   1.000
_cell.angle_alpha   90.00
_cell.angle_beta   90.00
_cell.angle_gamma   90.00
#
_symmetry.space_group_name_H-M   'P 1'
#
loop_
_entity.id
_entity.type
_entity.pdbx_description
1 polymer ?
#
loop_
_entity_poly.entity_id
_entity_poly.type
_entity_poly.pdbx_seq_one_letter_code
_entity_poly.pdbx_strand_id
1 'polypeptide(L)'
;MPFEQIAGACEMWTGFDISIVARNYAQLAGLLAGFAFVVINLVLDRAYRRRSEGPPDRREVAHETLTGIALMNAFLGLFLTAVQYSLLAGEQGCAVTGGRATSAELLGGISFVASLYVLLYAIVQFVSGAVGALIRHCVFIVAVLVPPIAVFFVEATLTDLALTLGDPQTHQPLQPLWDDANRWSLPITVAIALACALAWFGGRRRRRSDISIGPLAARIRTVFPYLSTAVIIAAIMRSMSALPKTDMASHLSPTEAWLWVAVFAALMLVQSSALSFQQGVESPYRPAPNTEGAENA
;
A
#
# COMPACT_ATOMS: atom_id res chain seq x y z
N MET A 1 17.55 44.17 26.59
CA MET A 1 16.99 42.86 26.24
C MET A 1 17.72 42.40 24.98
N PRO A 2 18.64 41.43 25.04
CA PRO A 2 19.40 41.03 23.87
C PRO A 2 18.58 40.06 23.01
N PHE A 3 18.45 40.39 21.73
CA PHE A 3 17.77 39.65 20.67
C PHE A 3 18.58 38.43 20.15
N GLU A 4 19.47 37.86 20.98
CA GLU A 4 20.39 36.77 20.59
C GLU A 4 19.93 35.37 21.04
N GLN A 5 18.68 35.22 21.49
CA GLN A 5 17.99 33.92 21.40
C GLN A 5 17.30 33.82 20.03
N ILE A 6 18.07 33.99 18.96
CA ILE A 6 17.67 33.45 17.67
C ILE A 6 17.62 31.95 17.91
N ALA A 7 16.41 31.38 17.78
CA ALA A 7 16.11 29.96 17.94
C ALA A 7 17.33 29.12 17.57
N GLY A 8 17.93 28.46 18.58
CA GLY A 8 19.12 27.64 18.35
C GLY A 8 18.86 26.77 17.14
N ALA A 9 19.76 26.82 16.15
CA ALA A 9 19.62 26.03 14.95
C ALA A 9 19.46 24.58 15.40
N CYS A 10 18.26 24.02 15.16
CA CYS A 10 17.99 22.62 15.41
C CYS A 10 18.77 21.83 14.36
N GLU A 11 20.07 21.63 14.61
CA GLU A 11 20.94 20.85 13.76
C GLU A 11 20.54 19.37 13.83
N MET A 12 20.23 18.79 12.67
CA MET A 12 19.99 17.37 12.54
C MET A 12 21.32 16.64 12.52
N TRP A 13 21.64 15.94 13.61
CA TRP A 13 22.89 15.17 13.74
C TRP A 13 23.04 14.05 12.70
N THR A 14 21.92 13.51 12.19
CA THR A 14 21.90 12.51 11.11
C THR A 14 22.20 13.11 9.73
N GLY A 15 22.11 14.43 9.57
CA GLY A 15 22.20 15.12 8.28
C GLY A 15 21.06 14.78 7.30
N PHE A 16 20.06 14.01 7.73
CA PHE A 16 18.94 13.58 6.89
C PHE A 16 17.72 14.49 7.11
N ASP A 17 17.37 15.26 6.08
CA ASP A 17 16.20 16.13 6.10
C ASP A 17 15.02 15.49 5.37
N ILE A 18 14.05 15.01 6.15
CA ILE A 18 12.85 14.36 5.62
C ILE A 18 11.99 15.32 4.78
N SER A 19 12.02 16.64 5.02
CA SER A 19 11.22 17.57 4.23
C SER A 19 11.60 17.55 2.74
N ILE A 20 12.89 17.33 2.45
CA ILE A 20 13.43 17.24 1.09
C ILE A 20 12.94 15.95 0.42
N VAL A 21 13.02 14.82 1.11
CA VAL A 21 12.60 13.52 0.57
C VAL A 21 11.07 13.45 0.42
N ALA A 22 10.32 14.03 1.35
CA ALA A 22 8.88 14.12 1.30
C ALA A 22 8.38 14.81 0.02
N ARG A 23 9.11 15.82 -0.49
CA ARG A 23 8.76 16.44 -1.78
C ARG A 23 8.79 15.44 -2.93
N ASN A 24 9.77 14.55 -2.97
CA ASN A 24 9.88 13.52 -4.01
C ASN A 24 8.78 12.47 -3.85
N TYR A 25 8.46 12.06 -2.63
CA TYR A 25 7.34 11.14 -2.37
C TYR A 25 5.99 11.75 -2.74
N ALA A 26 5.78 13.04 -2.49
CA ALA A 26 4.56 13.74 -2.92
C ALA A 26 4.40 13.72 -4.45
N GLN A 27 5.48 14.02 -5.18
CA GLN A 27 5.48 13.98 -6.65
C GLN A 27 5.23 12.57 -7.18
N LEU A 28 5.91 11.57 -6.62
CA LEU A 28 5.72 10.17 -7.01
C LEU A 28 4.29 9.70 -6.76
N ALA A 29 3.73 10.00 -5.58
CA ALA A 29 2.35 9.66 -5.24
C ALA A 29 1.35 10.34 -6.18
N GLY A 30 1.54 11.63 -6.49
CA GLY A 30 0.71 12.36 -7.44
C GLY A 30 0.77 11.79 -8.87
N LEU A 31 1.96 11.41 -9.33
CA LEU A 31 2.16 10.78 -10.64
C LEU A 31 1.46 9.41 -10.73
N LEU A 32 1.59 8.58 -9.69
CA LEU A 32 0.90 7.30 -9.62
C LEU A 32 -0.63 7.46 -9.54
N ALA A 33 -1.12 8.47 -8.82
CA ALA A 33 -2.55 8.82 -8.81
C ALA A 33 -3.04 9.21 -10.22
N GLY A 34 -2.24 9.99 -10.96
CA GLY A 34 -2.52 10.32 -12.36
C GLY A 34 -2.64 9.08 -13.24
N PHE A 35 -1.71 8.11 -13.10
CA PHE A 35 -1.81 6.83 -13.81
C PHE A 35 -3.08 6.05 -13.44
N ALA A 36 -3.41 5.97 -12.14
CA ALA A 36 -4.64 5.31 -11.70
C ALA A 36 -5.87 5.95 -12.33
N PHE A 37 -5.93 7.28 -12.40
CA PHE A 37 -7.01 8.03 -13.04
C PHE A 37 -7.14 7.71 -14.53
N VAL A 38 -6.02 7.63 -15.26
CA VAL A 38 -6.05 7.23 -16.68
C VAL A 38 -6.61 5.81 -16.85
N VAL A 39 -6.17 4.85 -16.03
CA VAL A 39 -6.67 3.47 -16.11
C VAL A 39 -8.16 3.40 -15.77
N ILE A 40 -8.64 4.19 -14.81
CA ILE A 40 -10.09 4.30 -14.51
C ILE A 40 -10.86 4.71 -15.76
N ASN A 41 -10.40 5.73 -16.48
CA ASN A 41 -11.07 6.17 -17.71
C ASN A 41 -11.09 5.09 -18.79
N LEU A 42 -10.00 4.31 -18.93
CA LEU A 42 -9.97 3.18 -19.87
C LEU A 42 -10.96 2.08 -19.48
N VAL A 43 -11.10 1.78 -18.20
CA VAL A 43 -12.09 0.80 -17.70
C VAL A 43 -13.51 1.30 -17.97
N LEU A 44 -13.79 2.59 -17.75
CA LEU A 44 -15.09 3.20 -18.02
C LEU A 44 -15.44 3.23 -19.51
N ASP A 45 -14.48 3.59 -20.38
CA ASP A 45 -14.66 3.59 -21.84
C ASP A 45 -14.93 2.17 -22.35
N ARG A 46 -14.16 1.18 -21.88
CA ARG A 46 -14.40 -0.24 -22.21
C ARG A 46 -15.80 -0.69 -21.78
N ALA A 47 -16.21 -0.34 -20.56
CA ALA A 47 -17.54 -0.67 -20.05
C ALA A 47 -18.66 0.02 -20.85
N TYR A 48 -18.42 1.25 -21.31
CA TYR A 48 -19.37 2.01 -22.13
C TYR A 48 -19.54 1.38 -23.51
N ARG A 49 -18.44 1.07 -24.23
CA ARG A 49 -18.48 0.45 -25.56
C ARG A 49 -19.22 -0.90 -25.54
N ARG A 50 -19.00 -1.70 -24.49
CA ARG A 50 -19.60 -3.03 -24.36
C ARG A 50 -21.11 -3.02 -24.12
N ARG A 51 -21.66 -1.97 -23.52
CA ARG A 51 -23.13 -1.84 -23.38
C ARG A 51 -23.83 -1.81 -24.73
N SER A 52 -23.12 -1.46 -25.81
CA SER A 52 -23.63 -1.45 -27.17
C SER A 52 -23.53 -2.82 -27.87
N GLU A 53 -22.76 -3.78 -27.33
CA GLU A 53 -22.44 -5.07 -28.00
C GLU A 53 -23.29 -6.26 -27.52
N GLY A 54 -24.10 -6.10 -26.47
CA GLY A 54 -25.01 -7.15 -25.96
C GLY A 54 -24.97 -7.32 -24.44
N PRO A 55 -25.72 -8.30 -23.88
CA PRO A 55 -25.75 -8.55 -22.45
C PRO A 55 -24.41 -9.14 -21.96
N PRO A 56 -23.71 -8.47 -21.02
CA PRO A 56 -22.39 -8.91 -20.57
C PRO A 56 -22.48 -10.13 -19.63
N ASP A 57 -21.43 -10.96 -19.64
CA ASP A 57 -21.27 -12.06 -18.69
C ASP A 57 -21.19 -11.52 -17.26
N ARG A 58 -21.99 -12.07 -16.34
CA ARG A 58 -22.05 -11.65 -14.92
C ARG A 58 -20.67 -11.70 -14.25
N ARG A 59 -19.83 -12.66 -14.65
CA ARG A 59 -18.47 -12.81 -14.09
C ARG A 59 -17.56 -11.66 -14.51
N GLU A 60 -17.70 -11.18 -15.75
CA GLU A 60 -16.89 -10.10 -16.29
C GLU A 60 -17.29 -8.75 -15.67
N VAL A 61 -18.61 -8.48 -15.55
CA VAL A 61 -19.11 -7.27 -14.88
C VAL A 61 -18.65 -7.18 -13.42
N ALA A 62 -18.69 -8.29 -12.68
CA ALA A 62 -18.21 -8.32 -11.31
C ALA A 62 -16.69 -8.03 -11.24
N HIS A 63 -15.92 -8.56 -12.19
CA HIS A 63 -14.48 -8.36 -12.27
C HIS A 63 -14.10 -6.92 -12.63
N GLU A 64 -14.78 -6.31 -13.60
CA GLU A 64 -14.61 -4.90 -13.97
C GLU A 64 -14.99 -3.97 -12.81
N THR A 65 -16.09 -4.26 -12.12
CA THR A 65 -16.54 -3.47 -10.96
C THR A 65 -15.51 -3.53 -9.83
N LEU A 66 -14.99 -4.72 -9.49
CA LEU A 66 -13.95 -4.89 -8.47
C LEU A 66 -12.65 -4.19 -8.86
N THR A 67 -12.29 -4.22 -10.14
CA THR A 67 -11.10 -3.52 -10.65
C THR A 67 -11.29 -2.00 -10.53
N GLY A 68 -12.45 -1.47 -10.91
CA GLY A 68 -12.78 -0.05 -10.75
C GLY A 68 -12.77 0.40 -9.29
N ILE A 69 -13.34 -0.39 -8.37
CA ILE A 69 -13.31 -0.11 -6.93
C ILE A 69 -11.86 -0.08 -6.41
N ALA A 70 -11.02 -1.04 -6.80
CA ALA A 70 -9.63 -1.07 -6.40
C ALA A 70 -8.85 0.15 -6.94
N LEU A 71 -9.03 0.50 -8.22
CA LEU A 71 -8.40 1.69 -8.81
C LEU A 71 -8.83 2.98 -8.12
N MET A 72 -10.12 3.14 -7.80
CA MET A 72 -10.62 4.33 -7.10
C MET A 72 -10.05 4.44 -5.69
N ASN A 73 -9.94 3.32 -4.97
CA ASN A 73 -9.30 3.28 -3.65
C ASN A 73 -7.80 3.61 -3.73
N ALA A 74 -7.09 3.06 -4.72
CA ALA A 74 -5.69 3.38 -4.96
C ALA A 74 -5.49 4.87 -5.30
N PHE A 75 -6.34 5.42 -6.19
CA PHE A 75 -6.33 6.83 -6.55
C PHE A 75 -6.52 7.72 -5.32
N LEU A 76 -7.57 7.45 -4.53
CA LEU A 76 -7.86 8.23 -3.32
C LEU A 76 -6.70 8.15 -2.32
N GLY A 77 -6.18 6.96 -2.06
CA GLY A 77 -5.07 6.76 -1.14
C GLY A 77 -3.79 7.47 -1.60
N LEU A 78 -3.42 7.36 -2.87
CA LEU A 78 -2.26 8.05 -3.45
C LEU A 78 -2.43 9.57 -3.45
N PHE A 79 -3.63 10.07 -3.75
CA PHE A 79 -3.94 11.50 -3.69
C PHE A 79 -3.78 12.04 -2.27
N LEU A 80 -4.38 11.38 -1.29
CA LEU A 80 -4.29 11.80 0.11
C LEU A 80 -2.84 11.71 0.63
N THR A 81 -2.10 10.69 0.21
CA THR A 81 -0.67 10.55 0.54
C THR A 81 0.16 11.68 -0.11
N ALA A 82 -0.13 12.04 -1.36
CA ALA A 82 0.54 13.16 -2.03
C ALA A 82 0.30 14.48 -1.29
N VAL A 83 -0.93 14.71 -0.82
CA VAL A 83 -1.26 15.88 0.02
C VAL A 83 -0.49 15.84 1.34
N GLN A 84 -0.46 14.70 2.04
CA GLN A 84 0.27 14.55 3.30
C GLN A 84 1.76 14.82 3.13
N TYR A 85 2.41 14.21 2.14
CA TYR A 85 3.83 14.43 1.87
C TYR A 85 4.12 15.86 1.39
N SER A 86 3.21 16.48 0.65
CA SER A 86 3.36 17.89 0.27
C SER A 86 3.30 18.83 1.47
N LEU A 87 2.48 18.49 2.49
CA LEU A 87 2.44 19.23 3.75
C LEU A 87 3.71 19.01 4.57
N LEU A 88 4.23 17.77 4.59
CA LEU A 88 5.47 17.41 5.27
C LEU A 88 6.68 18.09 4.62
N ALA A 89 6.69 18.23 3.29
CA ALA A 89 7.73 18.95 2.55
C ALA A 89 7.76 20.46 2.83
N GLY A 90 6.70 21.01 3.44
CA GLY A 90 6.65 22.40 3.90
C GLY A 90 7.15 22.58 5.33
N GLU A 91 7.52 21.51 6.04
CA GLU A 91 8.02 21.59 7.40
C GLU A 91 9.48 22.00 7.44
N GLN A 92 9.84 22.85 8.41
CA GLN A 92 11.18 23.41 8.55
C GLN A 92 11.57 23.53 10.03
N GLY A 93 12.88 23.55 10.28
CA GLY A 93 13.45 23.80 11.62
C GLY A 93 13.17 22.68 12.62
N CYS A 94 12.87 23.07 13.87
CA CYS A 94 12.78 22.12 15.00
C CYS A 94 11.62 21.12 14.91
N ALA A 95 10.67 21.31 13.98
CA ALA A 95 9.66 20.31 13.70
C ALA A 95 10.25 19.03 13.07
N VAL A 96 11.38 19.16 12.38
CA VAL A 96 12.09 18.05 11.72
C VAL A 96 12.91 17.26 12.74
N THR A 97 13.52 17.94 13.70
CA THR A 97 14.29 17.31 14.78
C THR A 97 13.43 16.79 15.94
N GLY A 98 12.24 17.36 16.16
CA GLY A 98 11.37 16.99 17.29
C GLY A 98 10.62 15.65 17.15
N GLY A 99 10.92 14.85 16.13
CA GLY A 99 10.30 13.54 15.88
C GLY A 99 8.87 13.60 15.31
N ARG A 100 8.26 14.78 15.23
CA ARG A 100 6.93 14.97 14.63
C ARG A 100 6.93 14.69 13.13
N ALA A 101 7.89 15.26 12.40
CA ALA A 101 7.99 15.09 10.96
C ALA A 101 8.22 13.62 10.56
N THR A 102 9.13 12.93 11.25
CA THR A 102 9.39 11.49 11.04
C THR A 102 8.25 10.59 11.51
N SER A 103 7.48 11.00 12.52
CA SER A 103 6.23 10.30 12.89
C SER A 103 5.16 10.42 11.79
N ALA A 104 5.03 11.60 11.21
CA ALA A 104 4.14 11.83 10.07
C ALA A 104 4.62 11.11 8.81
N GLU A 105 5.94 10.99 8.62
CA GLU A 105 6.55 10.19 7.57
C GLU A 105 6.19 8.71 7.70
N LEU A 106 6.33 8.10 8.88
CA LEU A 106 5.98 6.68 9.08
C LEU A 106 4.53 6.39 8.66
N LEU A 107 3.58 7.22 9.12
CA LEU A 107 2.16 7.09 8.76
C LEU A 107 1.90 7.39 7.27
N GLY A 108 2.63 8.34 6.70
CA GLY A 108 2.62 8.63 5.26
C GLY A 108 3.17 7.48 4.43
N GLY A 109 4.21 6.79 4.91
CA GLY A 109 4.83 5.62 4.28
C GLY A 109 3.87 4.45 4.23
N ILE A 110 3.20 4.15 5.34
CA ILE A 110 2.12 3.15 5.40
C ILE A 110 1.03 3.46 4.37
N SER A 111 0.56 4.71 4.35
CA SER A 111 -0.50 5.15 3.44
C SER A 111 -0.08 5.04 1.97
N PHE A 112 1.15 5.47 1.67
CA PHE A 112 1.74 5.43 0.34
C PHE A 112 1.83 4.01 -0.19
N VAL A 113 2.49 3.13 0.58
CA VAL A 113 2.79 1.77 0.15
C VAL A 113 1.52 0.92 0.10
N ALA A 114 0.57 1.11 1.04
CA ALA A 114 -0.74 0.47 0.96
C ALA A 114 -1.48 0.87 -0.32
N SER A 115 -1.47 2.16 -0.68
CA SER A 115 -2.14 2.65 -1.89
C SER A 115 -1.46 2.15 -3.16
N LEU A 116 -0.13 2.11 -3.19
CA LEU A 116 0.67 1.52 -4.27
C LEU A 116 0.36 0.03 -4.42
N TYR A 117 0.24 -0.72 -3.31
CA TYR A 117 -0.13 -2.12 -3.35
C TYR A 117 -1.52 -2.30 -3.97
N VAL A 118 -2.52 -1.50 -3.56
CA VAL A 118 -3.87 -1.54 -4.14
C VAL A 118 -3.84 -1.20 -5.63
N LEU A 119 -2.99 -0.27 -6.07
CA LEU A 119 -2.79 0.06 -7.49
C LEU A 119 -2.24 -1.14 -8.26
N LEU A 120 -1.17 -1.76 -7.77
CA LEU A 120 -0.56 -2.95 -8.38
C LEU A 120 -1.55 -4.12 -8.43
N TYR A 121 -2.31 -4.33 -7.35
CA TYR A 121 -3.40 -5.30 -7.31
C TYR A 121 -4.43 -5.02 -8.41
N ALA A 122 -4.87 -3.77 -8.56
CA ALA A 122 -5.83 -3.39 -9.57
C ALA A 122 -5.31 -3.60 -10.99
N ILE A 123 -4.03 -3.31 -11.24
CA ILE A 123 -3.36 -3.57 -12.53
C ILE A 123 -3.33 -5.07 -12.83
N VAL A 124 -3.02 -5.92 -11.85
CA VAL A 124 -3.05 -7.38 -12.01
C VAL A 124 -4.45 -7.86 -12.41
N GLN A 125 -5.49 -7.32 -11.77
CA GLN A 125 -6.88 -7.64 -12.14
C GLN A 125 -7.24 -7.08 -13.53
N PHE A 126 -6.74 -5.91 -13.91
CA PHE A 126 -6.98 -5.37 -15.25
C PHE A 126 -6.37 -6.26 -16.34
N VAL A 127 -5.14 -6.74 -16.14
CA VAL A 127 -4.40 -7.58 -17.12
C VAL A 127 -4.93 -9.01 -17.16
N SER A 128 -5.59 -9.51 -16.11
CA SER A 128 -6.13 -10.87 -16.05
C SER A 128 -7.13 -11.20 -17.15
N GLY A 129 -7.78 -10.19 -17.72
CA GLY A 129 -8.71 -10.36 -18.82
C GLY A 129 -8.07 -10.49 -20.20
N ALA A 130 -6.73 -10.33 -20.33
CA ALA A 130 -6.07 -10.18 -21.64
C ALA A 130 -5.01 -11.26 -21.95
N VAL A 131 -4.14 -11.65 -21.01
CA VAL A 131 -2.98 -12.53 -21.29
C VAL A 131 -2.65 -13.49 -20.14
N GLY A 132 -2.88 -14.80 -20.34
CA GLY A 132 -2.75 -15.84 -19.31
C GLY A 132 -1.32 -16.15 -18.81
N ALA A 133 -0.29 -15.97 -19.63
CA ALA A 133 1.11 -16.19 -19.20
C ALA A 133 1.65 -15.01 -18.37
N LEU A 134 1.32 -13.78 -18.79
CA LEU A 134 1.74 -12.55 -18.11
C LEU A 134 1.19 -12.47 -16.69
N ILE A 135 -0.06 -12.87 -16.49
CA ILE A 135 -0.69 -12.80 -15.17
C ILE A 135 0.02 -13.66 -14.12
N ARG A 136 0.53 -14.85 -14.46
CA ARG A 136 1.24 -15.68 -13.48
C ARG A 136 2.43 -14.93 -12.88
N HIS A 137 3.19 -14.21 -13.72
CA HIS A 137 4.33 -13.43 -13.28
C HIS A 137 3.91 -12.20 -12.48
N CYS A 138 2.87 -11.48 -12.93
CA CYS A 138 2.38 -10.31 -12.20
C CYS A 138 1.82 -10.67 -10.82
N VAL A 139 1.04 -11.74 -10.71
CA VAL A 139 0.50 -12.21 -9.43
C VAL A 139 1.63 -12.70 -8.52
N PHE A 140 2.66 -13.36 -9.05
CA PHE A 140 3.84 -13.74 -8.26
C PHE A 140 4.56 -12.51 -7.69
N ILE A 141 4.83 -11.50 -8.52
CA ILE A 141 5.48 -10.27 -8.09
C ILE A 141 4.66 -9.61 -6.97
N VAL A 142 3.37 -9.38 -7.19
CA VAL A 142 2.51 -8.68 -6.21
C VAL A 142 2.23 -9.51 -4.96
N ALA A 143 2.10 -10.82 -5.07
CA ALA A 143 1.80 -11.66 -3.91
C ALA A 143 3.05 -12.05 -3.09
N VAL A 144 4.23 -12.14 -3.70
CA VAL A 144 5.44 -12.68 -3.04
C VAL A 144 6.50 -11.62 -2.82
N LEU A 145 6.78 -10.76 -3.81
CA LEU A 145 7.90 -9.82 -3.74
C LEU A 145 7.50 -8.47 -3.15
N VAL A 146 6.33 -7.95 -3.50
CA VAL A 146 5.88 -6.64 -3.03
C VAL A 146 5.67 -6.58 -1.50
N PRO A 147 5.02 -7.57 -0.83
CA PRO A 147 4.78 -7.51 0.62
C PRO A 147 6.04 -7.36 1.49
N PRO A 148 7.13 -8.15 1.33
CA PRO A 148 8.33 -7.97 2.14
C PRO A 148 9.02 -6.64 1.84
N ILE A 149 9.06 -6.21 0.57
CA ILE A 149 9.64 -4.89 0.20
C ILE A 149 8.83 -3.76 0.85
N ALA A 150 7.50 -3.89 0.85
CA ALA A 150 6.59 -2.92 1.44
C ALA A 150 6.80 -2.79 2.95
N VAL A 151 6.92 -3.90 3.67
CA VAL A 151 7.16 -3.85 5.12
C VAL A 151 8.55 -3.34 5.43
N PHE A 152 9.58 -3.77 4.69
CA PHE A 152 10.93 -3.25 4.84
C PHE A 152 11.00 -1.73 4.65
N PHE A 153 10.27 -1.18 3.66
CA PHE A 153 10.17 0.26 3.46
C PHE A 153 9.59 0.99 4.69
N VAL A 154 8.54 0.45 5.30
CA VAL A 154 7.92 1.04 6.50
C VAL A 154 8.81 0.87 7.73
N GLU A 155 9.58 -0.22 7.83
CA GLU A 155 10.58 -0.40 8.89
C GLU A 155 11.77 0.55 8.75
N ALA A 156 12.13 0.92 7.51
CA ALA A 156 13.16 1.92 7.28
C ALA A 156 12.73 3.29 7.85
N THR A 157 11.49 3.72 7.62
CA THR A 157 10.98 4.98 8.18
C THR A 157 10.81 4.92 9.71
N LEU A 158 10.59 3.73 10.29
CA LEU A 158 10.68 3.52 11.73
C LEU A 158 12.11 3.78 12.24
N THR A 159 13.12 3.35 11.50
CA THR A 159 14.53 3.60 11.86
C THR A 159 14.86 5.09 11.80
N ASP A 160 14.32 5.82 10.82
CA ASP A 160 14.49 7.28 10.74
C ASP A 160 13.85 7.99 11.94
N LEU A 161 12.65 7.56 12.34
CA LEU A 161 12.00 8.04 13.56
C LEU A 161 12.85 7.73 14.82
N ALA A 162 13.44 6.54 14.90
CA ALA A 162 14.32 6.14 16.00
C ALA A 162 15.50 7.08 16.19
N LEU A 163 16.17 7.40 15.09
CA LEU A 163 17.39 8.20 15.07
C LEU A 163 17.07 9.67 15.34
N THR A 164 15.96 10.18 14.81
CA THR A 164 15.52 11.56 15.12
C THR A 164 15.14 11.74 16.59
N LEU A 165 14.61 10.71 17.24
CA LEU A 165 14.33 10.69 18.67
C LEU A 165 15.53 10.25 19.52
N GLY A 166 16.73 10.10 18.96
CA GLY A 166 17.91 9.69 19.70
C GLY A 166 18.48 10.78 20.61
N ASP A 167 19.30 10.37 21.57
CA ASP A 167 20.07 11.32 22.38
C ASP A 167 21.15 11.98 21.49
N PRO A 168 21.14 13.32 21.34
CA PRO A 168 22.07 14.04 20.48
C PRO A 168 23.53 13.96 20.97
N GLN A 169 23.78 13.61 22.24
CA GLN A 169 25.16 13.48 22.74
C GLN A 169 25.76 12.10 22.50
N THR A 170 24.97 11.06 22.70
CA THR A 170 25.44 9.67 22.55
C THR A 170 25.17 9.10 21.17
N HIS A 171 24.37 9.79 20.34
CA HIS A 171 23.95 9.33 19.01
C HIS A 171 23.30 7.94 19.03
N GLN A 172 22.62 7.63 20.14
CA GLN A 172 21.89 6.38 20.34
C GLN A 172 20.40 6.65 20.45
N PRO A 173 19.54 5.76 19.95
CA PRO A 173 18.10 5.92 20.13
C PRO A 173 17.73 5.88 21.62
N LEU A 174 16.80 6.72 22.06
CA LEU A 174 16.47 6.91 23.48
C LEU A 174 15.91 5.66 24.19
N GLN A 175 15.48 4.63 23.46
CA GLN A 175 14.84 3.45 24.06
C GLN A 175 15.28 2.13 23.39
N PRO A 176 15.38 1.02 24.16
CA PRO A 176 15.85 -0.27 23.67
C PRO A 176 15.01 -0.86 22.53
N LEU A 177 13.70 -0.55 22.49
CA LEU A 177 12.80 -1.01 21.41
C LEU A 177 13.19 -0.49 20.01
N TRP A 178 13.99 0.57 19.95
CA TRP A 178 14.50 1.15 18.71
C TRP A 178 15.81 0.51 18.24
N ASP A 179 16.71 0.16 19.17
CA ASP A 179 17.91 -0.64 18.87
C ASP A 179 17.54 -2.03 18.33
N ASP A 180 16.45 -2.58 18.88
CA ASP A 180 15.89 -3.85 18.45
C ASP A 180 15.29 -3.74 17.03
N ALA A 181 14.74 -2.60 16.61
CA ALA A 181 14.12 -2.44 15.30
C ALA A 181 15.07 -2.76 14.14
N ASN A 182 16.32 -2.31 14.23
CA ASN A 182 17.31 -2.56 13.18
C ASN A 182 17.78 -4.03 13.18
N ARG A 183 17.78 -4.69 14.34
CA ARG A 183 18.08 -6.13 14.45
C ARG A 183 16.93 -7.00 13.93
N TRP A 184 15.69 -6.56 14.12
CA TRP A 184 14.49 -7.31 13.73
C TRP A 184 14.01 -7.02 12.31
N SER A 185 14.47 -5.95 11.64
CA SER A 185 14.01 -5.61 10.28
C SER A 185 14.27 -6.74 9.27
N LEU A 186 15.50 -7.28 9.27
CA LEU A 186 15.88 -8.41 8.41
C LEU A 186 15.06 -9.68 8.71
N PRO A 187 14.98 -10.19 9.96
CA PRO A 187 14.20 -11.39 10.23
C PRO A 187 12.69 -11.21 10.02
N ILE A 188 12.11 -10.03 10.30
CA ILE A 188 10.69 -9.76 10.00
C ILE A 188 10.45 -9.80 8.49
N THR A 189 11.28 -9.09 7.71
CA THR A 189 11.19 -9.07 6.24
C THR A 189 11.33 -10.50 5.66
N VAL A 190 12.29 -11.29 6.16
CA VAL A 190 12.46 -12.69 5.76
C VAL A 190 11.28 -13.55 6.17
N ALA A 191 10.73 -13.39 7.37
CA ALA A 191 9.57 -14.13 7.83
C ALA A 191 8.33 -13.84 6.97
N ILE A 192 8.13 -12.58 6.58
CA ILE A 192 7.05 -12.18 5.66
C ILE A 192 7.27 -12.78 4.28
N ALA A 193 8.49 -12.70 3.73
CA ALA A 193 8.81 -13.31 2.45
C ALA A 193 8.53 -14.83 2.45
N LEU A 194 8.92 -15.53 3.53
CA LEU A 194 8.66 -16.95 3.71
C LEU A 194 7.15 -17.23 3.83
N ALA A 195 6.41 -16.45 4.62
CA ALA A 195 4.97 -16.60 4.75
C ALA A 195 4.24 -16.40 3.41
N CYS A 196 4.61 -15.37 2.65
CA CYS A 196 4.10 -15.11 1.31
C CYS A 196 4.45 -16.23 0.34
N ALA A 197 5.69 -16.76 0.38
CA ALA A 197 6.09 -17.89 -0.44
C ALA A 197 5.30 -19.16 -0.10
N LEU A 198 5.12 -19.46 1.20
CA LEU A 198 4.33 -20.61 1.66
C LEU A 198 2.86 -20.48 1.24
N ALA A 199 2.26 -19.30 1.40
CA ALA A 199 0.91 -19.01 0.92
C ALA A 199 0.81 -19.19 -0.61
N TRP A 200 1.82 -18.72 -1.35
CA TRP A 200 1.91 -18.91 -2.79
C TRP A 200 1.97 -20.38 -3.20
N PHE A 201 2.81 -21.19 -2.55
CA PHE A 201 2.92 -22.63 -2.82
C PHE A 201 1.63 -23.36 -2.45
N GLY A 202 1.03 -23.07 -1.28
CA GLY A 202 -0.23 -23.65 -0.83
C GLY A 202 -1.41 -23.31 -1.76
N GLY A 203 -1.43 -22.08 -2.29
CA GLY A 203 -2.46 -21.61 -3.22
C GLY A 203 -2.37 -22.19 -4.63
N ARG A 204 -1.29 -22.89 -5.00
CA ARG A 204 -1.03 -23.37 -6.37
C ARG A 204 -2.15 -24.25 -6.92
N ARG A 205 -2.75 -25.12 -6.09
CA ARG A 205 -3.88 -25.97 -6.49
C ARG A 205 -5.15 -25.16 -6.75
N ARG A 206 -5.43 -24.13 -5.94
CA ARG A 206 -6.61 -23.25 -6.10
C ARG A 206 -6.48 -22.31 -7.30
N ARG A 207 -5.28 -21.77 -7.58
CA ARG A 207 -5.08 -20.89 -8.74
C ARG A 207 -5.28 -21.59 -10.08
N ARG A 208 -5.01 -22.90 -10.13
CA ARG A 208 -5.15 -23.77 -11.31
C ARG A 208 -6.52 -24.43 -11.46
N SER A 209 -7.38 -24.37 -10.44
CA SER A 209 -8.69 -25.01 -10.51
C SER A 209 -9.67 -24.18 -11.35
N ASP A 210 -10.38 -24.82 -12.27
CA ASP A 210 -11.47 -24.23 -13.08
C ASP A 210 -12.81 -24.14 -12.33
N ILE A 211 -12.84 -24.55 -11.07
CA ILE A 211 -14.05 -24.56 -10.25
C ILE A 211 -14.52 -23.11 -10.03
N SER A 212 -15.83 -22.88 -10.21
CA SER A 212 -16.47 -21.58 -10.02
C SER A 212 -16.12 -20.95 -8.68
N ILE A 213 -15.87 -19.63 -8.69
CA ILE A 213 -15.53 -18.85 -7.49
C ILE A 213 -16.64 -19.00 -6.45
N GLY A 214 -16.29 -19.54 -5.28
CA GLY A 214 -17.23 -19.66 -4.17
C GLY A 214 -17.67 -18.29 -3.62
N PRO A 215 -18.87 -18.17 -3.02
CA PRO A 215 -19.41 -16.90 -2.51
C PRO A 215 -18.53 -16.25 -1.44
N LEU A 216 -17.84 -17.07 -0.64
CA LEU A 216 -16.89 -16.61 0.38
C LEU A 216 -15.68 -15.91 -0.26
N ALA A 217 -15.11 -16.48 -1.32
CA ALA A 217 -13.96 -15.92 -2.02
C ALA A 217 -14.31 -14.61 -2.73
N ALA A 218 -15.52 -14.51 -3.28
CA ALA A 218 -16.04 -13.27 -3.87
C ALA A 218 -16.17 -12.16 -2.81
N ARG A 219 -16.79 -12.44 -1.65
CA ARG A 219 -16.95 -11.47 -0.57
C ARG A 219 -15.59 -10.99 -0.03
N ILE A 220 -14.67 -11.93 0.17
CA ILE A 220 -13.30 -11.64 0.59
C ILE A 220 -12.62 -10.67 -0.40
N ARG A 221 -12.76 -10.92 -1.72
CA ARG A 221 -12.20 -10.06 -2.79
C ARG A 221 -12.77 -8.63 -2.78
N THR A 222 -14.06 -8.48 -2.47
CA THR A 222 -14.71 -7.16 -2.39
C THR A 222 -14.24 -6.36 -1.18
N VAL A 223 -13.97 -7.02 -0.04
CA VAL A 223 -13.63 -6.33 1.21
C VAL A 223 -12.20 -5.76 1.21
N PHE A 224 -11.25 -6.36 0.47
CA PHE A 224 -9.83 -5.98 0.58
C PHE A 224 -9.49 -4.54 0.23
N PRO A 225 -9.96 -3.97 -0.91
CA PRO A 225 -9.65 -2.58 -1.22
C PRO A 225 -10.12 -1.65 -0.10
N TYR A 226 -11.30 -1.92 0.46
CA TYR A 226 -11.86 -1.14 1.57
C TYR A 226 -11.07 -1.30 2.88
N LEU A 227 -10.59 -2.50 3.21
CA LEU A 227 -9.73 -2.72 4.38
C LEU A 227 -8.46 -1.86 4.28
N SER A 228 -7.86 -1.84 3.09
CA SER A 228 -6.64 -1.07 2.80
C SER A 228 -6.92 0.43 2.92
N THR A 229 -8.02 0.89 2.33
CA THR A 229 -8.48 2.28 2.44
C THR A 229 -8.78 2.68 3.87
N ALA A 230 -9.36 1.79 4.69
CA ALA A 230 -9.60 2.06 6.10
C ALA A 230 -8.29 2.26 6.87
N VAL A 231 -7.27 1.44 6.62
CA VAL A 231 -5.93 1.61 7.21
C VAL A 231 -5.29 2.92 6.75
N ILE A 232 -5.40 3.27 5.46
CA ILE A 232 -4.90 4.53 4.91
C ILE A 232 -5.59 5.73 5.59
N ILE A 233 -6.92 5.75 5.63
CA ILE A 233 -7.68 6.84 6.26
C ILE A 233 -7.33 6.93 7.75
N ALA A 234 -7.22 5.81 8.45
CA ALA A 234 -6.86 5.78 9.86
C ALA A 234 -5.46 6.36 10.10
N ALA A 235 -4.47 5.99 9.29
CA ALA A 235 -3.10 6.52 9.37
C ALA A 235 -3.06 8.04 9.11
N ILE A 236 -3.79 8.51 8.11
CA ILE A 236 -3.88 9.93 7.77
C ILE A 236 -4.60 10.72 8.86
N MET A 237 -5.74 10.23 9.34
CA MET A 237 -6.47 10.84 10.45
C MET A 237 -5.61 10.89 11.71
N ARG A 238 -4.84 9.83 12.00
CA ARG A 238 -3.92 9.80 13.14
C ARG A 238 -2.79 10.81 12.98
N SER A 239 -2.26 10.97 11.76
CA SER A 239 -1.25 11.98 11.44
C SER A 239 -1.80 13.39 11.56
N MET A 240 -3.06 13.64 11.23
CA MET A 240 -3.66 14.99 11.29
C MET A 240 -4.13 15.37 12.69
N SER A 241 -4.72 14.43 13.44
CA SER A 241 -5.37 14.71 14.73
C SER A 241 -4.40 14.76 15.91
N ALA A 242 -3.39 13.88 15.92
CA ALA A 242 -2.54 13.68 17.09
C ALA A 242 -1.06 13.96 16.81
N LEU A 243 -0.76 14.65 15.70
CA LEU A 243 0.53 15.34 15.47
C LEU A 243 0.26 16.82 15.10
N PRO A 244 -0.35 17.62 16.00
CA PRO A 244 -0.70 18.99 15.70
C PRO A 244 0.56 19.83 15.44
N LYS A 245 0.51 20.68 14.41
CA LYS A 245 1.65 21.56 14.03
C LYS A 245 2.05 22.55 15.13
N THR A 246 1.18 22.76 16.12
CA THR A 246 1.42 23.64 17.27
C THR A 246 2.40 23.03 18.28
N ASP A 247 2.59 21.72 18.29
CA ASP A 247 3.49 21.01 19.22
C ASP A 247 4.56 20.26 18.44
N MET A 248 5.77 20.83 18.37
CA MET A 248 6.90 20.24 17.64
C MET A 248 7.45 18.97 18.28
N ALA A 249 7.17 18.73 19.56
CA ALA A 249 7.60 17.54 20.29
C ALA A 249 6.55 16.40 20.24
N SER A 250 5.39 16.63 19.61
CA SER A 250 4.40 15.58 19.43
C SER A 250 4.92 14.51 18.46
N HIS A 251 5.04 13.28 18.93
CA HIS A 251 5.58 12.15 18.17
C HIS A 251 4.83 10.87 18.54
N LEU A 252 4.97 9.84 17.69
CA LEU A 252 4.43 8.53 18.00
C LEU A 252 5.23 7.89 19.12
N SER A 253 4.52 7.30 20.09
CA SER A 253 5.18 6.44 21.06
C SER A 253 5.74 5.18 20.37
N PRO A 254 6.82 4.56 20.86
CA PRO A 254 7.43 3.41 20.18
C PRO A 254 6.48 2.22 20.07
N THR A 255 5.65 1.99 21.09
CA THR A 255 4.63 0.94 21.10
C THR A 255 3.56 1.20 20.03
N GLU A 256 3.15 2.45 19.85
CA GLU A 256 2.22 2.84 18.81
C GLU A 256 2.83 2.72 17.41
N ALA A 257 4.09 3.13 17.23
CA ALA A 257 4.79 2.99 15.95
C ALA A 257 4.89 1.51 15.53
N TRP A 258 5.27 0.62 16.44
CA TRP A 258 5.29 -0.82 16.21
C TRP A 258 3.90 -1.42 15.96
N LEU A 259 2.86 -0.92 16.64
CA LEU A 259 1.48 -1.32 16.36
C LEU A 259 1.11 -1.04 14.90
N TRP A 260 1.46 0.15 14.39
CA TRP A 260 1.21 0.52 13.00
C TRP A 260 1.97 -0.38 12.01
N VAL A 261 3.24 -0.69 12.29
CA VAL A 261 4.03 -1.65 11.50
C VAL A 261 3.36 -3.03 11.51
N ALA A 262 2.93 -3.52 12.67
CA ALA A 262 2.27 -4.82 12.80
C ALA A 262 0.93 -4.87 12.05
N VAL A 263 0.11 -3.82 12.15
CA VAL A 263 -1.16 -3.68 11.40
C VAL A 263 -0.89 -3.67 9.90
N PHE A 264 0.14 -2.94 9.45
CA PHE A 264 0.52 -2.89 8.05
C PHE A 264 1.06 -4.24 7.53
N ALA A 265 1.91 -4.92 8.30
CA ALA A 265 2.40 -6.25 7.96
C ALA A 265 1.27 -7.28 7.87
N ALA A 266 0.32 -7.25 8.82
CA ALA A 266 -0.88 -8.08 8.77
C ALA A 266 -1.73 -7.78 7.53
N LEU A 267 -1.92 -6.50 7.18
CA LEU A 267 -2.61 -6.09 5.95
C LEU A 267 -1.92 -6.68 4.71
N MET A 268 -0.59 -6.55 4.60
CA MET A 268 0.19 -7.09 3.48
C MET A 268 0.10 -8.62 3.38
N LEU A 269 0.16 -9.33 4.51
CA LEU A 269 0.01 -10.80 4.55
C LEU A 269 -1.39 -11.26 4.15
N VAL A 270 -2.42 -10.56 4.62
CA VAL A 270 -3.82 -10.82 4.27
C VAL A 270 -4.03 -10.62 2.76
N GLN A 271 -3.52 -9.52 2.20
CA GLN A 271 -3.61 -9.24 0.77
C GLN A 271 -2.80 -10.23 -0.09
N SER A 272 -1.59 -10.58 0.34
CA SER A 272 -0.75 -11.58 -0.32
C SER A 272 -1.41 -12.96 -0.35
N SER A 273 -1.98 -13.37 0.79
CA SER A 273 -2.70 -14.63 0.94
C SER A 273 -3.92 -14.64 0.02
N ALA A 274 -4.68 -13.54 -0.02
CA ALA A 274 -5.83 -13.39 -0.88
C ALA A 274 -5.53 -13.64 -2.36
N LEU A 275 -4.48 -12.99 -2.87
CA LEU A 275 -3.99 -13.17 -4.24
C LEU A 275 -3.50 -14.60 -4.47
N SER A 276 -2.77 -15.15 -3.51
CA SER A 276 -2.23 -16.51 -3.59
C SER A 276 -3.33 -17.57 -3.68
N PHE A 277 -4.47 -17.37 -3.02
CA PHE A 277 -5.60 -18.30 -3.04
C PHE A 277 -6.70 -17.94 -4.05
N GLN A 278 -6.49 -16.94 -4.91
CA GLN A 278 -7.48 -16.52 -5.88
C GLN A 278 -7.71 -17.62 -6.93
N GLN A 279 -8.95 -18.10 -7.03
CA GLN A 279 -9.33 -19.19 -7.94
C GLN A 279 -9.38 -18.75 -9.40
N GLY A 280 -8.91 -19.61 -10.31
CA GLY A 280 -9.07 -19.42 -11.75
C GLY A 280 -8.28 -18.26 -12.35
N VAL A 281 -7.28 -17.73 -11.64
CA VAL A 281 -6.43 -16.63 -12.13
C VAL A 281 -5.46 -17.09 -13.22
N GLU A 282 -5.00 -18.34 -13.13
CA GLU A 282 -4.06 -18.92 -14.10
C GLU A 282 -4.77 -19.69 -15.24
N SER A 283 -6.10 -19.76 -15.23
CA SER A 283 -6.86 -20.47 -16.27
C SER A 283 -7.28 -19.52 -17.39
N PRO A 284 -6.97 -19.80 -18.67
CA PRO A 284 -7.46 -19.01 -19.79
C PRO A 284 -8.99 -18.94 -19.78
N TYR A 285 -9.55 -17.73 -19.94
CA TYR A 285 -10.99 -17.61 -20.16
C TYR A 285 -11.39 -18.39 -21.41
N ARG A 286 -12.15 -19.47 -21.24
CA ARG A 286 -12.84 -20.15 -22.33
C ARG A 286 -14.28 -19.60 -22.36
N PRO A 287 -14.69 -18.89 -23.42
CA PRO A 287 -16.10 -18.55 -23.58
C PRO A 287 -16.91 -19.86 -23.60
N ALA A 288 -18.10 -19.83 -22.98
CA ALA A 288 -19.02 -20.95 -23.06
C ALA A 288 -19.30 -21.22 -24.55
N PRO A 289 -19.33 -22.49 -25.00
CA PRO A 289 -19.65 -22.80 -26.38
C PRO A 289 -21.04 -22.23 -26.69
N ASN A 290 -21.14 -21.42 -27.73
CA ASN A 290 -22.42 -20.92 -28.23
C ASN A 290 -23.34 -22.13 -28.49
N THR A 291 -24.42 -22.24 -27.73
CA THR A 291 -25.52 -23.18 -27.98
C THR A 291 -26.37 -22.75 -29.18
N GLU A 292 -25.75 -22.23 -30.25
CA GLU A 292 -26.43 -21.89 -31.51
C GLU A 292 -26.56 -23.11 -32.46
N GLY A 293 -26.00 -24.27 -32.08
CA GLY A 293 -26.07 -25.49 -32.89
C GLY A 293 -27.26 -26.42 -32.62
N ALA A 294 -28.13 -26.10 -31.66
CA ALA A 294 -29.21 -27.01 -31.23
C ALA A 294 -30.60 -26.68 -31.79
N GLU A 295 -30.76 -25.60 -32.57
CA GLU A 295 -32.06 -25.21 -33.16
C GLU A 295 -32.24 -25.60 -34.64
N ASN A 296 -31.28 -26.30 -35.26
CA ASN A 296 -31.38 -26.74 -36.66
C ASN A 296 -31.17 -28.27 -36.86
N ALA A 297 -31.67 -29.10 -35.93
CA ALA A 297 -31.71 -30.56 -36.09
C ALA A 297 -33.12 -31.11 -35.83
#